data_AF-A0A667WT16-F1
#
_entry.id   AF-A0A667WT16-F1
#
_cell.length_a   1.000
_cell.length_b   1.000
_cell.length_c   1.000
_cell.angle_alpha   90.00
_cell.angle_beta   90.00
_cell.angle_gamma   90.00
#
_symmetry.space_group_name_H-M   'P 1'
#
loop_
_entity.id
_entity.type
_entity.pdbx_description
1 polymer ?
#
loop_
_entity_poly.entity_id
_entity_poly.type
_entity_poly.pdbx_seq_one_letter_code
_entity_poly.pdbx_strand_id
1 'polypeptide(L)'
;MDLLCYNRGCGQRFDSDQNDDGACLFHPGVPIFHDALKGWSCCKKRTTDFSEFLSIQGCTRGRHSNEKPEEPLRPEVSSEKGETKHANGKEIIYQGPKSIRIKPTQTSPHCK
;
A
#
# COMPACT_ATOMS: atom_id res chain seq x y z
N MET A 1 12.83 -7.51 23.92
CA MET A 1 11.36 -7.41 23.75
C MET A 1 11.08 -7.35 22.26
N ASP A 2 10.26 -8.27 21.71
CA ASP A 2 9.93 -8.24 20.29
C ASP A 2 9.01 -7.06 19.93
N LEU A 3 9.55 -6.05 19.25
CA LEU A 3 8.84 -4.89 18.74
C LEU A 3 8.44 -5.13 17.27
N LEU A 4 7.31 -4.56 16.85
CA LEU A 4 6.89 -4.60 15.45
C LEU A 4 7.53 -3.46 14.67
N CYS A 5 8.16 -3.77 13.54
CA CYS A 5 8.69 -2.78 12.63
C CYS A 5 7.57 -2.15 11.80
N TYR A 6 7.45 -0.82 11.87
CA TYR A 6 6.49 -0.05 11.08
C TYR A 6 7.09 0.55 9.81
N ASN A 7 8.36 0.25 9.50
CA ASN A 7 8.95 0.66 8.23
C ASN A 7 8.22 -0.01 7.05
N ARG A 8 7.96 0.78 6.00
CA ARG A 8 7.16 0.34 4.85
C ARG A 8 7.86 -0.80 4.10
N GLY A 9 7.17 -1.93 3.96
CA GLY A 9 7.71 -3.12 3.30
C GLY A 9 8.58 -4.02 4.19
N CYS A 10 8.73 -3.72 5.49
CA CYS A 10 9.38 -4.61 6.46
C CYS A 10 8.33 -5.43 7.24
N GLY A 11 7.58 -4.81 8.17
CA GLY A 11 6.53 -5.48 8.96
C GLY A 11 7.01 -6.63 9.85
N GLN A 12 8.32 -6.80 10.02
CA GLN A 12 8.90 -7.88 10.82
C GLN A 12 8.93 -7.51 12.30
N ARG A 13 8.91 -8.54 13.16
CA ARG A 13 9.24 -8.37 14.58
C ARG A 13 10.76 -8.35 14.74
N PHE A 14 11.26 -7.46 15.58
CA PHE A 14 12.68 -7.28 15.84
C PHE A 14 12.90 -7.01 17.32
N ASP A 15 14.10 -7.31 17.80
CA ASP A 15 14.50 -6.98 19.15
C ASP A 15 15.21 -5.61 19.16
N SER A 16 14.82 -4.74 20.10
CA SER A 16 15.39 -3.39 20.17
C SER A 16 16.88 -3.39 20.49
N ASP A 17 17.35 -4.39 21.23
CA ASP A 17 18.75 -4.51 21.66
C ASP A 17 19.64 -5.08 20.54
N GLN A 18 19.05 -5.77 19.55
CA GLN A 18 19.75 -6.35 18.39
C GLN A 18 19.43 -5.64 17.07
N ASN A 19 19.17 -4.32 17.12
CA ASN A 19 18.80 -3.53 15.95
C ASN A 19 20.01 -2.82 15.32
N ASP A 20 20.66 -3.50 14.37
CA ASP A 20 21.76 -2.99 13.55
C ASP A 20 21.29 -2.12 12.37
N ASP A 21 22.16 -1.24 11.86
CA ASP A 21 21.92 -0.39 10.68
C ASP A 21 21.69 -1.16 9.37
N GLY A 22 21.85 -2.49 9.36
CA GLY A 22 21.60 -3.36 8.22
C GLY A 22 20.41 -4.31 8.39
N ALA A 23 19.75 -4.30 9.55
CA ALA A 23 18.78 -5.33 9.93
C ALA A 23 17.43 -5.19 9.20
N CYS A 24 16.98 -3.97 8.93
CA CYS A 24 15.70 -3.69 8.30
C CYS A 24 15.85 -3.44 6.80
N LEU A 25 15.04 -4.12 5.99
CA LEU A 25 14.84 -3.81 4.57
C LEU A 25 13.50 -3.12 4.37
N PHE A 26 13.52 -1.86 3.94
CA PHE A 26 12.30 -1.07 3.77
C PHE A 26 12.35 -0.12 2.57
N HIS A 27 11.20 0.50 2.29
CA HIS A 27 11.04 1.53 1.27
C HIS A 27 10.94 2.92 1.94
N PRO A 28 11.96 3.80 1.80
CA PRO A 28 11.87 5.17 2.29
C PRO A 28 10.93 6.05 1.45
N GLY A 29 10.55 5.56 0.25
CA GLY A 29 9.67 6.27 -0.68
C GLY A 29 8.19 6.20 -0.33
N VAL A 30 7.39 6.82 -1.20
CA VAL A 30 5.93 6.74 -1.17
C VAL A 30 5.42 5.73 -2.21
N PRO A 31 4.26 5.09 -1.98
CA PRO A 31 3.57 4.34 -3.02
C PRO A 31 3.27 5.24 -4.23
N ILE A 32 3.43 4.70 -5.42
CA ILE A 32 3.16 5.37 -6.70
C ILE A 32 2.34 4.46 -7.60
N PHE A 33 1.31 5.03 -8.21
CA PHE A 33 0.34 4.32 -9.04
C PHE A 33 0.19 5.06 -10.37
N HIS A 34 0.75 4.53 -11.46
CA HIS A 34 0.64 5.10 -12.82
C HIS A 34 0.58 3.97 -13.85
N ASP A 35 -0.21 4.13 -14.92
CA ASP A 35 -0.29 3.17 -16.03
C ASP A 35 -0.62 1.73 -15.59
N ALA A 36 -1.53 1.58 -14.63
CA ALA A 36 -1.86 0.33 -13.95
C ALA A 36 -0.69 -0.36 -13.22
N LEU A 37 0.47 0.31 -13.12
CA LEU A 37 1.64 -0.14 -12.38
C LEU A 37 1.70 0.50 -11.00
N LYS A 38 1.82 -0.36 -10.00
CA LYS A 38 1.98 -0.04 -8.57
C LYS A 38 3.43 -0.24 -8.18
N GLY A 39 3.99 0.68 -7.42
CA GLY A 39 5.36 0.56 -6.93
C GLY A 39 5.72 1.63 -5.90
N TRP A 40 7.02 1.82 -5.67
CA TRP A 40 7.55 2.75 -4.67
C TRP A 40 8.45 3.79 -5.33
N SER A 41 8.37 5.05 -4.92
CA SER A 41 9.20 6.13 -5.49
C SER A 41 10.70 5.97 -5.25
N CYS A 42 11.10 5.14 -4.28
CA CYS A 42 12.49 4.88 -3.95
C CYS A 42 13.16 3.81 -4.84
N CYS A 43 12.41 3.07 -5.65
CA CYS A 43 13.00 2.02 -6.50
C CYS A 43 12.25 1.85 -7.83
N LYS A 44 12.86 1.14 -8.79
CA LYS A 44 12.28 0.93 -10.12
C LYS A 44 11.31 -0.26 -10.20
N LYS A 45 11.17 -1.06 -9.13
CA LYS A 45 10.30 -2.23 -9.12
C LYS A 45 8.82 -1.81 -9.17
N ARG A 46 8.10 -2.38 -10.14
CA ARG A 46 6.69 -2.11 -10.44
C ARG A 46 5.97 -3.43 -10.65
N THR A 47 4.69 -3.48 -10.30
CA THR A 47 3.81 -4.61 -10.55
C THR A 47 2.40 -4.12 -10.87
N THR A 48 1.64 -4.87 -11.64
CA THR A 48 0.21 -4.62 -11.88
C THR A 48 -0.67 -5.20 -10.77
N ASP A 49 -0.18 -6.19 -10.03
CA ASP A 49 -0.94 -6.88 -8.98
C ASP A 49 -0.81 -6.18 -7.62
N PHE A 50 -1.91 -6.14 -6.85
CA PHE A 50 -1.90 -5.49 -5.54
C PHE A 50 -1.19 -6.34 -4.47
N SER A 51 -1.33 -7.67 -4.53
CA SER A 51 -0.71 -8.58 -3.55
C SER A 51 0.80 -8.61 -3.72
N GLU A 52 1.26 -8.62 -4.99
CA GLU A 52 2.67 -8.48 -5.30
C GLU A 52 3.20 -7.12 -4.84
N PHE A 53 2.44 -6.02 -5.01
CA PHE A 53 2.85 -4.69 -4.55
C PHE A 53 3.12 -4.64 -3.04
N LEU A 54 2.24 -5.23 -2.23
CA LEU A 54 2.41 -5.34 -0.77
C LEU A 54 3.62 -6.23 -0.39
N SER A 55 3.96 -7.20 -1.26
CA SER A 55 5.07 -8.13 -1.06
C SER A 55 6.41 -7.63 -1.64
N ILE A 56 6.46 -6.43 -2.23
CA ILE A 56 7.71 -5.86 -2.75
C ILE A 56 8.68 -5.64 -1.59
N GLN A 57 9.75 -6.44 -1.55
CA GLN A 57 10.84 -6.28 -0.60
C GLN A 57 11.42 -4.86 -0.61
N GLY A 58 11.73 -4.35 0.58
CA GLY A 58 12.39 -3.07 0.78
C GLY A 58 13.67 -2.94 -0.05
N CYS A 59 13.91 -1.75 -0.59
CA CYS A 59 15.09 -1.45 -1.41
C CYS A 59 16.24 -0.81 -0.63
N THR A 60 16.00 -0.38 0.61
CA THR A 60 16.99 0.31 1.46
C THR A 60 17.20 -0.47 2.74
N ARG A 61 18.46 -0.52 3.21
CA ARG A 61 18.85 -1.10 4.50
C ARG A 61 18.93 0.00 5.56
N GLY A 62 18.50 -0.29 6.77
CA GLY A 62 18.59 0.61 7.92
C GLY A 62 18.19 -0.10 9.21
N ARG A 63 17.91 0.68 10.25
CA ARG A 63 17.39 0.18 11.52
C ARG A 63 15.88 0.01 11.48
N HIS A 64 15.36 -0.96 12.21
CA HIS A 64 13.92 -1.10 12.40
C HIS A 64 13.38 0.05 13.27
N SER A 65 12.17 0.54 12.94
CA SER A 65 11.44 1.51 13.77
C SER A 65 10.20 0.87 14.39
N ASN A 66 10.03 1.05 15.71
CA ASN A 66 8.84 0.64 16.47
C ASN A 66 7.80 1.77 16.58
N GLU A 67 8.08 2.95 16.03
CA GLU A 67 7.17 4.08 16.06
C GLU A 67 6.10 3.88 15.00
N LYS A 68 4.84 3.77 15.43
CA LYS A 68 3.72 3.78 14.50
C LYS A 68 3.65 5.19 13.89
N PRO A 69 3.80 5.35 12.56
CA PRO A 69 3.61 6.65 11.93
C PRO A 69 2.21 7.16 12.28
N GLU A 70 2.10 8.38 12.80
CA GLU A 70 0.80 9.00 13.03
C GLU A 70 0.03 9.04 11.71
N GLU A 71 -1.19 8.50 11.72
CA GLU A 71 -2.04 8.52 10.53
C GLU A 71 -2.30 9.98 10.14
N PRO A 72 -1.92 10.41 8.92
CA PRO A 72 -2.29 11.74 8.47
C PRO A 72 -3.81 11.80 8.44
N LEU A 73 -4.37 12.76 9.20
CA LEU A 73 -5.80 13.07 9.21
C LEU A 73 -6.28 13.15 7.76
N ARG A 74 -7.24 12.29 7.40
CA ARG A 74 -7.79 12.20 6.06
C ARG A 74 -8.30 13.58 5.62
N PRO A 75 -7.79 14.18 4.53
CA PRO A 75 -8.42 15.36 3.95
C PRO A 75 -9.83 14.98 3.44
N GLU A 76 -10.84 15.75 3.84
CA GLU A 76 -12.20 15.61 3.32
C GLU A 76 -12.20 15.99 1.83
N VAL A 77 -12.38 15.02 0.93
CA VAL A 77 -12.44 15.27 -0.52
C VAL A 77 -13.88 15.54 -0.91
N SER A 78 -14.24 16.83 -1.07
CA SER A 78 -15.44 17.24 -1.79
C SER A 78 -15.18 17.14 -3.30
N SER A 79 -16.08 16.47 -4.02
CA SER A 79 -15.99 16.27 -5.47
C SER A 79 -16.62 17.44 -6.22
N GLU A 80 -15.83 18.20 -6.97
CA GLU A 80 -16.34 19.02 -8.08
C GLU A 80 -15.34 19.05 -9.25
N LYS A 81 -15.91 18.98 -10.45
CA LYS A 81 -15.30 18.67 -11.74
C LYS A 81 -14.86 19.98 -12.44
N GLY A 82 -13.61 20.11 -12.86
CA GLY A 82 -13.14 21.28 -13.64
C GLY A 82 -11.71 21.15 -14.19
N GLU A 83 -11.52 21.59 -15.43
CA GLU A 83 -10.36 21.37 -16.31
C GLU A 83 -9.08 22.19 -15.98
N THR A 84 -7.92 21.59 -16.30
CA THR A 84 -6.58 22.18 -16.58
C THR A 84 -5.89 23.09 -15.53
N LYS A 85 -4.76 22.62 -14.98
CA LYS A 85 -3.36 23.14 -15.10
C LYS A 85 -2.45 22.59 -13.98
N HIS A 86 -1.18 22.43 -14.31
CA HIS A 86 -0.04 21.95 -13.50
C HIS A 86 -0.02 22.45 -12.04
N ALA A 87 0.19 21.53 -11.08
CA ALA A 87 1.29 21.56 -10.10
C ALA A 87 1.07 20.50 -8.99
N ASN A 88 2.09 19.65 -8.79
CA ASN A 88 2.60 19.17 -7.50
C ASN A 88 1.61 18.65 -6.43
N GLY A 89 1.59 17.32 -6.21
CA GLY A 89 1.23 16.77 -4.89
C GLY A 89 0.36 15.51 -4.88
N LYS A 90 1.03 14.35 -4.76
CA LYS A 90 0.60 13.08 -4.14
C LYS A 90 -0.91 12.77 -4.08
N GLU A 91 -1.41 12.03 -5.06
CA GLU A 91 -2.68 11.30 -4.94
C GLU A 91 -2.47 9.91 -4.31
N ILE A 92 -3.05 9.70 -3.12
CA ILE A 92 -3.13 8.42 -2.42
C ILE A 92 -4.54 7.88 -2.66
N ILE A 93 -4.70 6.98 -3.63
CA ILE A 93 -6.01 6.38 -3.94
C ILE A 93 -6.05 4.97 -3.34
N TYR A 94 -6.61 4.85 -2.14
CA TYR A 94 -6.94 3.56 -1.52
C TYR A 94 -8.38 3.18 -1.91
N GLN A 95 -8.55 2.49 -3.03
CA GLN A 95 -9.82 1.84 -3.37
C GLN A 95 -9.73 0.35 -3.01
N GLY A 96 -10.35 -0.03 -1.89
CA GLY A 96 -10.63 -1.43 -1.58
C GLY A 96 -11.61 -2.04 -2.59
N PRO A 97 -11.59 -3.37 -2.79
CA PRO A 97 -12.40 -4.01 -3.81
C PRO A 97 -13.89 -3.85 -3.49
N LYS A 98 -14.63 -3.23 -4.41
CA LYS A 98 -16.10 -3.26 -4.41
C LYS A 98 -16.54 -4.71 -4.58
N SER A 99 -17.31 -5.22 -3.62
CA SER A 99 -17.91 -6.55 -3.68
C SER A 99 -18.78 -6.70 -4.93
N ILE A 100 -18.46 -7.69 -5.77
CA ILE A 100 -19.36 -8.11 -6.84
C ILE A 100 -20.53 -8.88 -6.21
N ARG A 101 -21.72 -8.27 -6.22
CA ARG A 101 -22.95 -8.94 -5.78
C ARG A 101 -23.40 -9.87 -6.90
N ILE A 102 -22.98 -11.14 -6.85
CA ILE A 102 -23.47 -12.18 -7.75
C ILE A 102 -24.94 -12.41 -7.39
N LYS A 103 -25.86 -12.00 -8.27
CA LYS A 103 -27.28 -12.34 -8.14
C LYS A 103 -27.45 -13.82 -8.47
N PRO A 104 -28.03 -14.67 -7.59
CA PRO A 104 -28.37 -16.03 -7.99
C PRO A 104 -29.46 -15.97 -9.05
N THR A 105 -29.11 -16.45 -10.24
CA THR A 105 -30.03 -16.72 -11.35
C THR A 105 -31.02 -17.79 -10.94
N GLN A 106 -32.32 -17.48 -11.02
CA GLN A 106 -33.38 -18.45 -10.82
C GLN A 106 -33.38 -19.46 -11.98
N THR A 107 -32.77 -20.63 -11.77
CA THR A 107 -33.01 -21.80 -12.62
C THR A 107 -34.20 -22.56 -12.05
N SER A 108 -35.33 -22.39 -12.73
CA SER A 108 -36.54 -23.20 -12.61
C SER A 108 -36.23 -24.67 -12.94
N PRO A 109 -36.55 -25.63 -12.06
CA PRO A 109 -36.64 -27.03 -12.48
C PRO A 109 -38.04 -27.30 -13.07
N HIS A 110 -37.99 -27.66 -14.33
CA HIS A 110 -39.07 -28.12 -15.20
C HIS A 110 -39.89 -29.26 -14.58
N CYS A 111 -41.22 -29.10 -14.60
CA CYS A 111 -42.21 -30.12 -14.27
C CYS A 111 -42.13 -31.31 -15.24
N LYS A 112 -42.05 -32.53 -14.72
CA LYS A 112 -42.48 -33.76 -15.39
C LYS A 112 -43.14 -34.66 -14.36
#